data_AF-A0A3D0THY4-F1
#
_entry.id   AF-A0A3D0THY4-F1
#
_cell.length_a   1.000
_cell.length_b   1.000
_cell.length_c   1.000
_cell.angle_alpha   90.00
_cell.angle_beta   90.00
_cell.angle_gamma   90.00
#
_symmetry.space_group_name_H-M   'P 1'
#
loop_
_entity.id
_entity.type
_entity.pdbx_description
1 polymer ?
#
loop_
_entity_poly.entity_id
_entity_poly.type
_entity_poly.pdbx_seq_one_letter_code
_entity_poly.pdbx_strand_id
1 'polypeptide(L)'
;LKSADGIQVTDKNINLKVGTFVRNALQQMYLLENVYQDRCEKVSKGDDLPPGVIRMIKVFIAIKRKLSVGDKMAGRHGNKGVVSTIQPVENMPFMEDGSPVDIVLNPLGVPSRMNVGQVLETHLGRVASGLGKKIEEFLEKNNPAKQIRSFLKNVYECQVAQKYFDSMDDQTFLEFVQKYKPGIHMATPVFDGAKESDIHRMAEMAGLSKSGQVWLYDGMTGERFSQKVTVGYAYILKLHHLVDEKIHARSIGPYSLVTQQPLGGKAQFGGQRFGEMEVWALEAYGAAYTLQELLTVKSDDVHGRNKIYESIVKGRHQLEPGIPESFKVLISELKSLCLNIELLQNSEEEEEEIPEGMESSPASEEVTGNKAEEKISKAVSEESNEEIDTAEVTA
;
A
#
# COMPACT_ATOMS: atom_id res chain seq x y z
N LEU A 1 54.64 12.87 21.11
CA LEU A 1 54.98 14.03 20.26
C LEU A 1 54.95 15.29 21.12
N LYS A 2 55.87 16.20 20.82
CA LYS A 2 56.41 17.20 21.74
C LYS A 2 55.33 18.03 22.43
N SER A 3 55.49 18.11 23.74
CA SER A 3 55.04 19.19 24.63
C SER A 3 55.19 20.54 23.93
N ALA A 4 54.45 21.55 24.39
CA ALA A 4 54.41 22.92 23.87
C ALA A 4 55.75 23.70 23.92
N ASP A 5 56.86 23.06 23.57
CA ASP A 5 58.24 23.48 23.77
C ASP A 5 58.67 24.56 22.77
N GLY A 6 57.78 25.01 21.88
CA GLY A 6 58.07 26.04 20.86
C GLY A 6 57.18 27.28 20.90
N ILE A 7 56.12 27.31 21.71
CA ILE A 7 55.17 28.43 21.76
C ILE A 7 54.98 28.83 23.22
N GLN A 8 55.88 29.66 23.73
CA GLN A 8 55.79 30.23 25.08
C GLN A 8 55.63 31.74 24.98
N VAL A 9 54.55 32.25 25.57
CA VAL A 9 54.26 33.67 25.69
C VAL A 9 54.73 34.14 27.07
N THR A 10 55.03 35.43 27.24
CA THR A 10 55.50 36.00 28.52
C THR A 10 54.46 35.88 29.65
N ASP A 11 53.16 35.77 29.32
CA ASP A 11 52.09 35.62 30.30
C ASP A 11 51.88 34.14 30.70
N LYS A 12 52.07 33.86 32.00
CA LYS A 12 51.96 32.54 32.62
C LYS A 12 50.55 31.94 32.48
N ASN A 13 49.50 32.77 32.48
CA ASN A 13 48.13 32.28 32.35
C ASN A 13 47.81 31.80 30.94
N ILE A 14 48.40 32.44 29.92
CA ILE A 14 48.24 32.06 28.51
C ILE A 14 48.93 30.72 28.25
N ASN A 15 50.14 30.51 28.78
CA ASN A 15 50.86 29.24 28.64
C ASN A 15 50.10 28.06 29.26
N LEU A 16 49.43 28.26 30.40
CA LEU A 16 48.63 27.22 31.05
C LEU A 16 47.37 26.86 30.24
N LYS A 17 46.73 27.86 29.60
CA LYS A 17 45.63 27.63 28.65
C LYS A 17 46.10 26.89 27.40
N VAL A 18 47.23 27.31 26.80
CA VAL A 18 47.83 26.65 25.62
C VAL A 18 48.17 25.20 25.93
N GLY A 19 48.80 24.92 27.08
CA GLY A 19 49.09 23.55 27.51
C GLY A 19 47.83 22.69 27.68
N THR A 20 46.75 23.27 28.22
CA THR A 20 45.46 22.58 28.36
C THR A 20 44.84 22.29 26.99
N PHE A 21 44.87 23.25 26.05
CA PHE A 21 44.38 23.04 24.68
C PHE A 21 45.17 21.98 23.93
N VAL A 22 46.51 22.00 24.01
CA VAL A 22 47.36 20.98 23.38
C VAL A 22 47.10 19.60 23.98
N ARG A 23 46.95 19.50 25.31
CA ARG A 23 46.61 18.23 25.97
C ARG A 23 45.24 17.71 25.50
N ASN A 24 44.23 18.56 25.47
CA ASN A 24 42.89 18.19 25.01
C ASN A 24 42.91 17.77 23.53
N ALA A 25 43.65 18.50 22.69
CA ALA A 25 43.81 18.16 21.28
C ALA A 25 44.50 16.80 21.10
N LEU A 26 45.57 16.52 21.84
CA LEU A 26 46.26 15.22 21.80
C LEU A 26 45.37 14.08 22.29
N GLN A 27 44.57 14.32 23.34
CA GLN A 27 43.63 13.34 23.86
C GLN A 27 42.51 13.05 22.85
N GLN A 28 42.03 14.07 22.14
CA GLN A 28 41.09 13.91 21.02
C GLN A 28 41.72 13.18 19.83
N MET A 29 42.97 13.49 19.48
CA MET A 29 43.70 12.78 18.41
C MET A 29 43.84 11.29 18.73
N TYR A 30 44.23 10.96 19.95
CA TYR A 30 44.35 9.58 20.41
C TYR A 30 43.00 8.83 20.33
N LEU A 31 41.92 9.48 20.75
CA LEU A 31 40.58 8.90 20.67
C LEU A 31 40.13 8.69 19.22
N LEU A 32 40.40 9.64 18.33
CA LEU A 32 40.13 9.52 16.90
C LEU A 32 40.92 8.38 16.26
N GLU A 33 42.18 8.21 16.65
CA GLU A 33 43.06 7.16 16.13
C GLU A 33 42.58 5.77 16.56
N ASN A 34 42.13 5.61 17.80
CA ASN A 34 41.50 4.37 18.26
C ASN A 34 40.19 4.07 17.52
N VAL A 35 39.31 5.07 17.34
CA VAL A 35 38.05 4.89 16.58
C VAL A 35 38.33 4.53 15.12
N TYR A 36 39.38 5.10 14.54
CA TYR A 36 39.82 4.78 13.19
C TYR A 36 40.28 3.32 13.11
N GLN A 37 41.15 2.90 14.04
CA GLN A 37 41.66 1.54 14.09
C GLN A 37 40.52 0.51 14.26
N ASP A 38 39.57 0.77 15.16
CA ASP A 38 38.38 -0.07 15.36
C ASP A 38 37.53 -0.20 14.08
N ARG A 39 37.42 0.87 13.28
CA ARG A 39 36.70 0.84 12.01
C ARG A 39 37.44 0.03 10.95
N CYS A 40 38.77 0.19 10.88
CA CYS A 40 39.61 -0.61 9.99
C CYS A 40 39.49 -2.11 10.31
N GLU A 41 39.54 -2.48 11.59
CA GLU A 41 39.38 -3.86 12.01
C GLU A 41 37.99 -4.42 11.65
N LYS A 42 36.92 -3.64 11.87
CA LYS A 42 35.55 -4.05 11.51
C LYS A 42 35.35 -4.27 10.02
N VAL A 43 35.98 -3.46 9.17
CA VAL A 43 35.87 -3.59 7.70
C VAL A 43 36.76 -4.70 7.17
N SER A 44 37.93 -4.94 7.78
CA SER A 44 38.84 -6.01 7.40
C SER A 44 38.36 -7.38 7.85
N LYS A 45 37.58 -7.46 8.93
CA LYS A 45 36.98 -8.69 9.40
C LYS A 45 35.89 -9.12 8.41
N GLY A 46 35.91 -10.40 8.02
CA GLY A 46 34.84 -10.97 7.19
C GLY A 46 33.49 -10.98 7.94
N ASP A 47 32.41 -10.87 7.18
CA ASP A 47 31.05 -11.00 7.72
C ASP A 47 30.75 -12.45 8.11
N ASP A 48 29.94 -12.62 9.15
CA ASP A 48 29.45 -13.94 9.56
C ASP A 48 28.31 -14.38 8.62
N LEU A 49 28.61 -15.35 7.76
CA LEU A 49 27.68 -15.86 6.75
C LEU A 49 27.05 -17.18 7.23
N PRO A 50 25.76 -17.42 6.90
CA PRO A 50 25.13 -18.71 7.19
C PRO A 50 25.93 -19.89 6.59
N PRO A 51 25.92 -21.07 7.24
CA PRO A 51 26.66 -22.23 6.75
C PRO A 51 26.23 -22.59 5.32
N GLY A 52 27.21 -22.79 4.44
CA GLY A 52 26.99 -23.07 3.02
C GLY A 52 26.91 -21.82 2.11
N VAL A 53 26.89 -20.60 2.67
CA VAL A 53 26.92 -19.36 1.88
C VAL A 53 28.35 -18.85 1.75
N ILE A 54 28.86 -18.80 0.51
CA ILE A 54 30.23 -18.34 0.22
C ILE A 54 30.29 -16.81 0.18
N ARG A 55 29.27 -16.15 -0.39
CA ARG A 55 29.19 -14.69 -0.52
C ARG A 55 27.74 -14.22 -0.55
N MET A 56 27.44 -13.10 0.10
CA MET A 56 26.12 -12.45 0.06
C MET A 56 26.24 -11.07 -0.59
N ILE A 57 25.38 -10.78 -1.57
CA ILE A 57 25.31 -9.48 -2.24
C ILE A 57 23.96 -8.84 -1.92
N LYS A 58 23.98 -7.65 -1.33
CA LYS A 58 22.76 -6.88 -0.99
C LYS A 58 22.65 -5.69 -1.95
N VAL A 59 21.57 -5.67 -2.75
CA VAL A 59 21.26 -4.56 -3.67
C VAL A 59 20.11 -3.75 -3.08
N PHE A 60 20.33 -2.46 -2.88
CA PHE A 60 19.30 -1.55 -2.37
C PHE A 60 18.64 -0.81 -3.54
N ILE A 61 17.32 -0.96 -3.67
CA ILE A 61 16.53 -0.31 -4.71
C ILE A 61 15.64 0.73 -4.04
N ALA A 62 15.77 1.99 -4.45
CA ALA A 62 14.91 3.09 -4.00
C ALA A 62 13.85 3.40 -5.07
N ILE A 63 12.58 3.41 -4.68
CA ILE A 63 11.45 3.69 -5.58
C ILE A 63 10.62 4.82 -5.01
N LYS A 64 10.37 5.86 -5.82
CA LYS A 64 9.45 6.95 -5.47
C LYS A 64 8.05 6.63 -5.97
N ARG A 65 7.16 6.23 -5.07
CA ARG A 65 5.75 5.93 -5.40
C ARG A 65 4.90 7.19 -5.40
N LYS A 66 4.14 7.41 -6.47
CA LYS A 66 3.18 8.53 -6.59
C LYS A 66 1.84 8.17 -5.95
N LEU A 67 0.95 9.16 -5.82
CA LEU A 67 -0.44 8.92 -5.41
C LEU A 67 -1.22 8.36 -6.60
N SER A 68 -1.94 7.26 -6.38
CA SER A 68 -2.73 6.59 -7.41
C SER A 68 -4.17 6.37 -6.95
N VAL A 69 -5.08 6.19 -7.91
CA VAL A 69 -6.46 5.74 -7.63
C VAL A 69 -6.40 4.40 -6.90
N GLY A 70 -7.18 4.26 -5.83
CA GLY A 70 -7.14 3.07 -4.96
C GLY A 70 -6.23 3.20 -3.74
N ASP A 71 -5.37 4.22 -3.66
CA ASP A 71 -4.56 4.48 -2.46
C ASP A 71 -5.45 4.91 -1.28
N LYS A 72 -5.09 4.47 -0.07
CA LYS A 72 -5.83 4.81 1.14
C LYS A 72 -5.29 6.09 1.78
N MET A 73 -6.18 7.04 2.01
CA MET A 73 -5.92 8.32 2.68
C MET A 73 -6.72 8.38 3.99
N ALA A 74 -6.25 9.19 4.95
CA ALA A 74 -6.94 9.40 6.21
C ALA A 74 -6.78 10.84 6.71
N GLY A 75 -7.84 11.40 7.29
CA GLY A 75 -7.73 12.58 8.13
C GLY A 75 -7.36 12.22 9.57
N ARG A 76 -7.05 13.25 10.38
CA ARG A 76 -6.69 13.08 11.79
C ARG A 76 -7.86 12.68 12.69
N HIS A 77 -9.10 12.88 12.24
CA HIS A 77 -10.34 12.63 12.99
C HIS A 77 -10.97 11.26 12.70
N GLY A 78 -10.16 10.28 12.30
CA GLY A 78 -10.59 8.91 12.05
C GLY A 78 -11.36 8.69 10.74
N ASN A 79 -11.55 9.74 9.94
CA ASN A 79 -12.10 9.65 8.59
C ASN A 79 -11.07 9.01 7.65
N LYS A 80 -11.36 7.80 7.17
CA LYS A 80 -10.52 7.06 6.22
C LYS A 80 -11.27 6.95 4.90
N GLY A 81 -10.55 7.09 3.80
CA GLY A 81 -11.10 7.00 2.45
C GLY A 81 -10.11 6.36 1.49
N VAL A 82 -10.60 5.98 0.33
CA VAL A 82 -9.81 5.54 -0.81
C VAL A 82 -9.92 6.59 -1.89
N VAL A 83 -8.82 6.94 -2.56
CA VAL A 83 -8.84 7.87 -3.70
C VAL A 83 -9.65 7.24 -4.83
N SER A 84 -10.77 7.86 -5.21
CA SER A 84 -11.65 7.38 -6.27
C SER A 84 -11.19 7.81 -7.65
N THR A 85 -10.86 9.09 -7.81
CA THR A 85 -10.48 9.71 -9.09
C THR A 85 -9.50 10.84 -8.85
N ILE A 86 -8.58 11.07 -9.79
CA ILE A 86 -7.71 12.24 -9.81
C ILE A 86 -8.21 13.12 -10.96
N GLN A 87 -8.75 14.29 -10.63
CA GLN A 87 -9.32 15.21 -11.61
C GLN A 87 -8.29 16.26 -12.06
N PRO A 88 -8.34 16.71 -13.33
CA PRO A 88 -7.68 17.93 -13.75
C PRO A 88 -8.15 19.14 -12.93
N VAL A 89 -7.30 20.15 -12.81
CA VAL A 89 -7.53 21.30 -11.92
C VAL A 89 -8.72 22.14 -12.40
N GLU A 90 -8.92 22.22 -13.72
CA GLU A 90 -10.03 22.92 -14.37
C GLU A 90 -11.41 22.31 -14.07
N ASN A 91 -11.48 21.02 -13.76
CA ASN A 91 -12.74 20.36 -13.41
C ASN A 91 -13.09 20.52 -11.92
N MET A 92 -12.15 21.00 -11.10
CA MET A 92 -12.38 21.11 -9.67
C MET A 92 -13.25 22.33 -9.34
N PRO A 93 -14.15 22.21 -8.35
CA PRO A 93 -14.88 23.36 -7.84
C PRO A 93 -13.92 24.48 -7.40
N PHE A 94 -14.27 25.72 -7.71
CA PHE A 94 -13.44 26.89 -7.41
C PHE A 94 -14.20 27.97 -6.62
N MET A 95 -13.45 28.77 -5.88
CA MET A 95 -13.96 29.89 -5.07
C MET A 95 -14.12 31.15 -5.92
N GLU A 96 -14.76 32.20 -5.37
CA GLU A 96 -14.90 33.51 -6.04
C GLU A 96 -13.57 34.16 -6.42
N ASP A 97 -12.47 33.82 -5.73
CA ASP A 97 -11.11 34.29 -6.05
C ASP A 97 -10.44 33.48 -7.18
N GLY A 98 -11.14 32.50 -7.77
CA GLY A 98 -10.63 31.60 -8.80
C GLY A 98 -9.81 30.43 -8.27
N SER A 99 -9.58 30.32 -6.96
CA SER A 99 -8.78 29.23 -6.41
C SER A 99 -9.58 27.92 -6.43
N PRO A 100 -9.05 26.83 -7.02
CA PRO A 100 -9.68 25.52 -7.01
C PRO A 100 -9.52 24.83 -5.65
N VAL A 101 -10.43 23.90 -5.35
CA VAL A 101 -10.34 23.01 -4.19
C VAL A 101 -9.47 21.80 -4.53
N ASP A 102 -8.60 21.36 -3.61
CA ASP A 102 -7.72 20.20 -3.85
C ASP A 102 -8.42 18.85 -3.62
N ILE A 103 -9.27 18.75 -2.59
CA ILE A 103 -9.93 17.51 -2.18
C ILE A 103 -11.40 17.77 -1.87
N VAL A 104 -12.29 16.98 -2.46
CA VAL A 104 -13.72 16.98 -2.15
C VAL A 104 -14.04 15.81 -1.23
N LEU A 105 -14.67 16.10 -0.08
CA LEU A 105 -15.08 15.10 0.92
C LEU A 105 -16.60 15.03 1.04
N ASN A 106 -17.10 13.84 1.31
CA ASN A 106 -18.54 13.62 1.51
C ASN A 106 -19.00 14.09 2.91
N PRO A 107 -19.96 15.02 3.01
CA PRO A 107 -20.44 15.53 4.29
C PRO A 107 -21.27 14.51 5.09
N LEU A 108 -21.85 13.48 4.46
CA LEU A 108 -22.72 12.50 5.12
C LEU A 108 -22.01 11.67 6.20
N GLY A 109 -20.68 11.57 6.12
CA GLY A 109 -19.87 10.88 7.11
C GLY A 109 -19.79 11.59 8.47
N VAL A 110 -20.01 12.91 8.51
CA VAL A 110 -19.86 13.72 9.73
C VAL A 110 -21.00 13.44 10.73
N PRO A 111 -22.30 13.52 10.34
CA PRO A 111 -23.39 13.27 11.29
C PRO A 111 -23.43 11.81 11.76
N SER A 112 -23.19 10.87 10.84
CA SER A 112 -23.25 9.44 11.14
C SER A 112 -22.17 8.97 12.12
N ARG A 113 -20.96 9.57 12.07
CA ARG A 113 -19.83 9.20 12.94
C ARG A 113 -19.61 10.14 14.12
N MET A 114 -20.38 11.23 14.20
CA MET A 114 -20.31 12.26 15.25
C MET A 114 -18.91 12.87 15.45
N ASN A 115 -18.06 12.86 14.42
CA ASN A 115 -16.70 13.41 14.48
C ASN A 115 -16.66 14.85 13.95
N VAL A 116 -17.37 15.75 14.64
CA VAL A 116 -17.50 17.17 14.30
C VAL A 116 -16.17 17.93 14.34
N GLY A 117 -15.18 17.40 15.07
CA GLY A 117 -13.84 17.98 15.16
C GLY A 117 -13.17 18.22 13.80
N GLN A 118 -13.46 17.40 12.78
CA GLN A 118 -12.92 17.61 11.43
C GLN A 118 -13.43 18.91 10.77
N VAL A 119 -14.66 19.31 11.08
CA VAL A 119 -15.26 20.56 10.58
C VAL A 119 -14.62 21.74 11.29
N LEU A 120 -14.42 21.65 12.61
CA LEU A 120 -13.74 22.67 13.39
C LEU A 120 -12.27 22.83 12.96
N GLU A 121 -11.56 21.73 12.68
CA GLU A 121 -10.22 21.74 12.09
C GLU A 121 -10.22 22.47 10.75
N THR A 122 -11.18 22.15 9.87
CA THR A 122 -11.32 22.78 8.55
C THR A 122 -11.56 24.28 8.66
N HIS A 123 -12.42 24.72 9.59
CA HIS A 123 -12.67 26.13 9.88
C HIS A 123 -11.42 26.83 10.40
N LEU A 124 -10.75 26.26 11.41
CA LEU A 124 -9.54 26.82 11.99
C LEU A 124 -8.40 26.89 10.98
N GLY A 125 -8.25 25.87 10.12
CA GLY A 125 -7.28 25.84 9.03
C GLY A 125 -7.53 26.93 7.99
N ARG A 126 -8.80 27.21 7.66
CA ARG A 126 -9.14 28.34 6.79
C ARG A 126 -8.77 29.68 7.42
N VAL A 127 -9.09 29.86 8.70
CA VAL A 127 -8.75 31.07 9.42
C VAL A 127 -7.23 31.27 9.48
N ALA A 128 -6.48 30.20 9.78
CA ALA A 128 -5.03 30.20 9.79
C ALA A 128 -4.42 30.64 8.45
N SER A 129 -4.93 30.11 7.32
CA SER A 129 -4.51 30.53 5.98
C SER A 129 -4.92 31.97 5.67
N GLY A 130 -6.12 32.40 6.05
CA GLY A 130 -6.59 33.77 5.87
C GLY A 130 -5.73 34.81 6.62
N LEU A 131 -5.31 34.50 7.85
CA LEU A 131 -4.37 35.33 8.61
C LEU A 131 -2.99 35.38 7.92
N GLY A 132 -2.54 34.28 7.29
CA GLY A 132 -1.34 34.25 6.46
C GLY A 132 -1.44 35.15 5.22
N LYS A 133 -2.57 35.10 4.49
CA LYS A 133 -2.85 36.01 3.38
C LYS A 133 -2.83 37.48 3.82
N LYS A 134 -3.34 37.80 5.02
CA LYS A 134 -3.25 39.16 5.58
C LYS A 134 -1.81 39.61 5.84
N ILE A 135 -0.97 38.70 6.33
CA ILE A 135 0.47 38.97 6.49
C ILE A 135 1.10 39.28 5.14
N GLU A 136 0.77 38.51 4.10
CA GLU A 136 1.25 38.74 2.74
C GLU A 136 0.81 40.11 2.19
N GLU A 137 -0.46 40.49 2.36
CA GLU A 137 -0.96 41.83 2.01
C GLU A 137 -0.22 42.96 2.74
N PHE A 138 0.19 42.75 4.00
CA PHE A 138 0.95 43.76 4.75
C PHE A 138 2.42 43.86 4.33
N LEU A 139 3.02 42.75 3.87
CA LEU A 139 4.39 42.74 3.37
C LEU A 139 4.55 43.57 2.09
N GLU A 140 3.48 43.71 1.29
CA GLU A 140 3.47 44.51 0.06
C GLU A 140 3.25 46.02 0.31
N LYS A 141 2.82 46.42 1.52
CA LYS A 141 2.53 47.82 1.87
C LYS A 141 3.76 48.57 2.38
N ASN A 142 3.70 49.91 2.30
CA ASN A 142 4.70 50.78 2.88
C ASN A 142 4.76 50.64 4.41
N ASN A 143 5.96 50.40 4.95
CA ASN A 143 6.26 50.18 6.37
C ASN A 143 5.69 48.86 6.96
N PRO A 144 6.11 47.69 6.44
CA PRO A 144 5.51 46.39 6.75
C PRO A 144 5.75 45.95 8.20
N ALA A 145 6.94 46.20 8.76
CA ALA A 145 7.33 45.69 10.07
C ALA A 145 6.39 46.21 11.19
N LYS A 146 6.09 47.50 11.22
CA LYS A 146 5.23 48.09 12.27
C LYS A 146 3.79 47.60 12.19
N GLN A 147 3.22 47.51 10.98
CA GLN A 147 1.85 47.03 10.77
C GLN A 147 1.71 45.56 11.16
N ILE A 148 2.66 44.72 10.70
CA ILE A 148 2.67 43.29 11.00
C ILE A 148 2.88 43.04 12.49
N ARG A 149 3.78 43.78 13.16
CA ARG A 149 3.94 43.70 14.62
C ARG A 149 2.63 44.01 15.34
N SER A 150 1.94 45.09 14.97
CA SER A 150 0.64 45.42 15.56
C SER A 150 -0.41 44.34 15.32
N PHE A 151 -0.45 43.77 14.12
CA PHE A 151 -1.37 42.70 13.77
C PHE A 151 -1.08 41.42 14.56
N LEU A 152 0.17 40.99 14.61
CA LEU A 152 0.58 39.79 15.35
C LEU A 152 0.41 39.94 16.87
N LYS A 153 0.52 41.16 17.42
CA LYS A 153 0.19 41.42 18.83
C LYS A 153 -1.29 41.19 19.14
N ASN A 154 -2.19 41.41 18.17
CA ASN A 154 -3.61 41.13 18.32
C ASN A 154 -3.93 39.64 18.12
N VAL A 155 -3.17 38.96 17.25
CA VAL A 155 -3.31 37.51 17.01
C VAL A 155 -2.80 36.71 18.21
N TYR A 156 -1.60 37.04 18.69
CA TYR A 156 -0.95 36.41 19.85
C TYR A 156 -1.12 37.28 21.10
N GLU A 157 -2.23 37.10 21.81
CA GLU A 157 -2.59 37.85 23.03
C GLU A 157 -1.68 37.56 24.24
N CYS A 158 -0.64 36.74 24.09
CA CYS A 158 0.25 36.38 25.19
C CYS A 158 1.43 37.34 25.33
N GLN A 159 1.72 37.76 26.57
CA GLN A 159 2.83 38.66 26.88
C GLN A 159 4.19 38.11 26.45
N VAL A 160 4.33 36.78 26.39
CA VAL A 160 5.56 36.09 25.94
C VAL A 160 5.82 36.37 24.46
N ALA A 161 4.80 36.24 23.61
CA ALA A 161 4.95 36.52 22.18
C ALA A 161 5.25 37.99 21.92
N GLN A 162 4.60 38.90 22.66
CA GLN A 162 4.86 40.34 22.52
C GLN A 162 6.32 40.69 22.85
N LYS A 163 6.86 40.19 23.97
CA LYS A 163 8.27 40.37 24.33
C LYS A 163 9.21 39.76 23.29
N TYR A 164 8.85 38.60 22.76
CA TYR A 164 9.64 37.93 21.74
C TYR A 164 9.70 38.74 20.44
N PHE A 165 8.57 39.23 19.94
CA PHE A 165 8.56 40.10 18.78
C PHE A 165 9.34 41.39 19.03
N ASP A 166 9.14 42.05 20.16
CA ASP A 166 9.81 43.32 20.48
C ASP A 166 11.34 43.16 20.68
N SER A 167 11.81 41.96 21.00
CA SER A 167 13.25 41.66 21.12
C SER A 167 13.98 41.53 19.78
N MET A 168 13.25 41.32 18.67
CA MET A 168 13.83 41.14 17.34
C MET A 168 14.03 42.47 16.62
N ASP A 169 15.15 42.61 15.94
CA ASP A 169 15.36 43.64 14.93
C ASP A 169 14.38 43.47 13.76
N ASP A 170 14.13 44.55 13.03
CA ASP A 170 13.12 44.56 11.96
C ASP A 170 13.47 43.63 10.79
N GLN A 171 14.77 43.42 10.52
CA GLN A 171 15.20 42.53 9.44
C GLN A 171 14.95 41.06 9.80
N THR A 172 15.42 40.61 10.96
CA THR A 172 15.14 39.25 11.47
C THR A 172 13.65 39.00 11.64
N PHE A 173 12.89 40.01 12.08
CA PHE A 173 11.44 39.89 12.21
C PHE A 173 10.75 39.66 10.85
N LEU A 174 11.14 40.39 9.80
CA LEU A 174 10.58 40.20 8.47
C LEU A 174 10.92 38.82 7.90
N GLU A 175 12.16 38.33 8.08
CA GLU A 175 12.55 36.96 7.70
C GLU A 175 11.74 35.89 8.43
N PHE A 176 11.45 36.12 9.72
CA PHE A 176 10.59 35.24 10.51
C PHE A 176 9.17 35.21 9.93
N VAL A 177 8.58 36.37 9.68
CA VAL A 177 7.20 36.51 9.19
C VAL A 177 7.01 35.92 7.79
N GLN A 178 8.02 36.02 6.92
CA GLN A 178 7.95 35.46 5.56
C GLN A 178 7.63 33.96 5.54
N LYS A 179 8.02 33.20 6.58
CA LYS A 179 7.74 31.77 6.70
C LYS A 179 6.25 31.46 6.94
N TYR A 180 5.49 32.43 7.43
CA TYR A 180 4.07 32.28 7.78
C TYR A 180 3.10 32.80 6.71
N LYS A 181 3.59 33.17 5.52
CA LYS A 181 2.74 33.54 4.37
C LYS A 181 1.68 32.47 4.05
N PRO A 182 1.99 31.16 3.99
CA PRO A 182 0.97 30.14 3.68
C PRO A 182 -0.13 30.02 4.73
N GLY A 183 0.17 30.40 5.98
CA GLY A 183 -0.76 30.34 7.10
C GLY A 183 -0.03 30.38 8.44
N ILE A 184 -0.75 30.86 9.46
CA ILE A 184 -0.25 30.87 10.84
C ILE A 184 -0.47 29.51 11.48
N HIS A 185 0.56 28.92 12.07
CA HIS A 185 0.42 27.67 12.81
C HIS A 185 -0.41 27.87 14.09
N MET A 186 -1.45 27.05 14.24
CA MET A 186 -2.33 27.04 15.41
C MET A 186 -2.03 25.82 16.25
N ALA A 187 -1.94 26.01 17.56
CA ALA A 187 -1.82 24.92 18.53
C ALA A 187 -3.10 24.84 19.35
N THR A 188 -3.68 23.64 19.42
CA THR A 188 -4.91 23.39 20.16
C THR A 188 -4.67 22.20 21.09
N PRO A 189 -4.59 22.40 22.42
CA PRO A 189 -4.46 21.32 23.37
C PRO A 189 -5.64 20.33 23.28
N VAL A 190 -5.42 19.08 23.68
CA VAL A 190 -6.40 17.99 23.51
C VAL A 190 -7.67 18.23 24.34
N PHE A 191 -7.54 18.72 25.57
CA PHE A 191 -8.66 18.90 26.51
C PHE A 191 -9.01 20.36 26.83
N ASP A 192 -8.10 21.30 26.57
CA ASP A 192 -8.30 22.73 26.77
C ASP A 192 -8.03 23.48 25.46
N GLY A 193 -8.88 23.19 24.47
CA GLY A 193 -8.74 23.66 23.10
C GLY A 193 -9.37 25.02 22.83
N ALA A 194 -9.23 25.45 21.57
CA ALA A 194 -9.84 26.67 21.07
C ALA A 194 -11.37 26.54 21.07
N LYS A 195 -12.05 27.58 21.54
CA LYS A 195 -13.50 27.66 21.53
C LYS A 195 -13.99 28.22 20.19
N GLU A 196 -15.26 27.99 19.89
CA GLU A 196 -15.89 28.53 18.68
C GLU A 196 -15.82 30.07 18.61
N SER A 197 -15.95 30.74 19.77
CA SER A 197 -15.76 32.19 19.89
C SER A 197 -14.38 32.66 19.42
N ASP A 198 -13.34 31.86 19.70
CA ASP A 198 -11.97 32.18 19.33
C ASP A 198 -11.79 32.04 17.82
N ILE A 199 -12.37 31.00 17.22
CA ILE A 199 -12.38 30.80 15.76
C ILE A 199 -13.11 31.95 15.08
N HIS A 200 -14.27 32.36 15.59
CA HIS A 200 -15.04 33.48 15.04
C HIS A 200 -14.30 34.82 15.14
N ARG A 201 -13.64 35.08 16.27
CA ARG A 201 -12.81 36.28 16.47
C ARG A 201 -11.68 36.33 15.44
N MET A 202 -10.95 35.23 15.29
CA MET A 202 -9.83 35.13 14.36
C MET A 202 -10.29 35.16 12.89
N ALA A 203 -11.47 34.60 12.58
CA ALA A 203 -12.08 34.72 11.26
C ALA A 203 -12.39 36.17 10.89
N GLU A 204 -12.93 36.95 11.83
CA GLU A 204 -13.20 38.38 11.64
C GLU A 204 -11.90 39.17 11.39
N MET A 205 -10.83 38.85 12.12
CA MET A 205 -9.50 39.44 11.87
C MET A 205 -8.92 39.10 10.49
N ALA A 206 -9.23 37.90 9.97
CA ALA A 206 -8.83 37.48 8.64
C ALA A 206 -9.72 38.06 7.52
N GLY A 207 -10.82 38.75 7.85
CA GLY A 207 -11.81 39.21 6.89
C GLY A 207 -12.68 38.08 6.31
N LEU A 208 -12.82 36.98 7.04
CA LEU A 208 -13.58 35.80 6.64
C LEU A 208 -14.95 35.76 7.32
N SER A 209 -15.91 35.07 6.69
CA SER A 209 -17.23 34.81 7.28
C SER A 209 -17.12 33.94 8.54
N LYS A 210 -17.87 34.31 9.59
CA LYS A 210 -17.96 33.52 10.84
C LYS A 210 -18.47 32.10 10.61
N SER A 211 -19.32 31.91 9.59
CA SER A 211 -19.89 30.59 9.26
C SER A 211 -18.87 29.61 8.65
N GLY A 212 -17.72 30.09 8.14
CA GLY A 212 -16.73 29.25 7.44
C GLY A 212 -17.17 28.73 6.06
N GLN A 213 -18.43 28.92 5.70
CA GLN A 213 -19.01 28.52 4.42
C GLN A 213 -18.86 29.61 3.35
N VAL A 214 -18.57 29.20 2.12
CA VAL A 214 -18.42 30.09 0.95
C VAL A 214 -19.18 29.58 -0.25
N TRP A 215 -19.45 30.47 -1.20
CA TRP A 215 -19.94 30.09 -2.51
C TRP A 215 -18.82 29.42 -3.29
N LEU A 216 -19.17 28.30 -3.92
CA LEU A 216 -18.33 27.60 -4.87
C LEU A 216 -19.03 27.59 -6.23
N TYR A 217 -18.22 27.53 -7.28
CA TYR A 217 -18.65 27.37 -8.66
C TYR A 217 -18.17 26.00 -9.16
N ASP A 218 -18.97 25.37 -9.99
CA ASP A 218 -18.62 24.12 -10.65
C ASP A 218 -17.57 24.39 -11.74
N GLY A 219 -16.44 23.67 -11.69
CA GLY A 219 -15.36 23.81 -12.67
C GLY A 219 -15.76 23.37 -14.09
N MET A 220 -16.71 22.44 -14.20
CA MET A 220 -17.12 21.89 -15.50
C MET A 220 -18.12 22.79 -16.24
N THR A 221 -19.05 23.40 -15.50
CA THR A 221 -20.13 24.23 -16.07
C THR A 221 -19.93 25.72 -15.86
N GLY A 222 -19.17 26.13 -14.85
CA GLY A 222 -19.04 27.51 -14.39
C GLY A 222 -20.23 28.00 -13.55
N GLU A 223 -21.25 27.18 -13.33
CA GLU A 223 -22.43 27.57 -12.56
C GLU A 223 -22.15 27.56 -11.05
N ARG A 224 -22.80 28.47 -10.32
CA ARG A 224 -22.68 28.52 -8.86
C ARG A 224 -23.55 27.44 -8.21
N PHE A 225 -23.03 26.75 -7.19
CA PHE A 225 -23.85 25.81 -6.42
C PHE A 225 -25.03 26.48 -5.71
N SER A 226 -26.08 25.70 -5.47
CA SER A 226 -27.32 26.15 -4.83
C SER A 226 -27.15 26.56 -3.36
N GLN A 227 -26.15 26.01 -2.67
CA GLN A 227 -25.88 26.28 -1.25
C GLN A 227 -24.39 26.56 -1.02
N LYS A 228 -24.09 27.34 0.03
CA LYS A 228 -22.72 27.57 0.47
C LYS A 228 -22.11 26.28 1.02
N VAL A 229 -20.84 26.07 0.73
CA VAL A 229 -20.10 24.87 1.12
C VAL A 229 -19.03 25.25 2.12
N THR A 230 -18.82 24.40 3.13
CA THR A 230 -17.68 24.54 4.05
C THR A 230 -16.40 24.20 3.30
N VAL A 231 -15.53 25.19 3.16
CA VAL A 231 -14.22 25.03 2.53
C VAL A 231 -13.17 25.49 3.54
N GLY A 232 -12.05 24.78 3.62
CA GLY A 232 -10.93 25.13 4.48
C GLY A 232 -9.82 24.10 4.39
N TYR A 233 -8.86 24.18 5.30
CA TYR A 233 -7.68 23.32 5.30
C TYR A 233 -7.82 22.23 6.36
N ALA A 234 -7.92 20.98 5.92
CA ALA A 234 -7.85 19.81 6.78
C ALA A 234 -6.50 19.09 6.59
N TYR A 235 -5.94 18.52 7.66
CA TYR A 235 -4.68 17.80 7.55
C TYR A 235 -4.92 16.34 7.13
N ILE A 236 -4.52 16.02 5.90
CA ILE A 236 -4.70 14.69 5.31
C ILE A 236 -3.37 13.92 5.27
N LEU A 237 -3.42 12.65 5.66
CA LEU A 237 -2.33 11.70 5.71
C LEU A 237 -2.49 10.62 4.65
N LYS A 238 -1.40 10.25 3.98
CA LYS A 238 -1.33 9.05 3.15
C LYS A 238 -0.99 7.84 4.01
N LEU A 239 -1.82 6.80 3.98
CA LEU A 239 -1.54 5.57 4.71
C LEU A 239 -0.63 4.65 3.88
N HIS A 240 0.11 3.78 4.57
CA HIS A 240 0.93 2.74 3.93
C HIS A 240 0.09 1.65 3.21
N HIS A 241 -1.24 1.78 3.15
CA HIS A 241 -2.10 0.87 2.41
C HIS A 241 -2.18 1.30 0.95
N LEU A 242 -1.14 0.93 0.19
CA LEU A 242 -1.00 1.26 -1.22
C LEU A 242 -1.74 0.27 -2.10
N VAL A 243 -2.29 0.74 -3.20
CA VAL A 243 -3.04 -0.10 -4.15
C VAL A 243 -2.14 -1.13 -4.84
N ASP A 244 -0.94 -0.71 -5.26
CA ASP A 244 0.02 -1.56 -5.98
C ASP A 244 0.46 -2.79 -5.16
N GLU A 245 0.46 -2.68 -3.84
CA GLU A 245 0.78 -3.79 -2.94
C GLU A 245 -0.38 -4.80 -2.85
N LYS A 246 -1.61 -4.37 -3.10
CA LYS A 246 -2.83 -5.17 -2.96
C LYS A 246 -3.28 -5.83 -4.25
N ILE A 247 -3.13 -5.16 -5.39
CA ILE A 247 -3.51 -5.75 -6.69
C ILE A 247 -2.65 -6.98 -6.94
N HIS A 248 -3.31 -8.10 -7.19
CA HIS A 248 -2.70 -9.38 -7.52
C HIS A 248 -3.69 -10.20 -8.34
N ALA A 249 -3.21 -10.79 -9.42
CA ALA A 249 -3.98 -11.67 -10.27
C ALA A 249 -3.06 -12.79 -10.77
N ARG A 250 -3.64 -13.96 -11.03
CA ARG A 250 -2.94 -15.08 -11.64
C ARG A 250 -3.87 -15.85 -12.57
N SER A 251 -3.29 -16.46 -13.59
CA SER A 251 -3.90 -17.52 -14.38
C SER A 251 -3.41 -18.88 -13.86
N ILE A 252 -2.11 -19.14 -13.99
CA ILE A 252 -1.40 -20.35 -13.55
C ILE A 252 -0.24 -19.94 -12.64
N GLY A 253 0.24 -20.86 -11.82
CA GLY A 253 1.33 -20.61 -10.88
C GLY A 253 1.69 -21.88 -10.12
N PRO A 254 2.50 -21.80 -9.07
CA PRO A 254 2.95 -22.98 -8.33
C PRO A 254 1.81 -23.64 -7.53
N TYR A 255 2.01 -24.93 -7.28
CA TYR A 255 1.09 -25.82 -6.56
C TYR A 255 1.78 -26.46 -5.36
N SER A 256 0.99 -26.82 -4.36
CA SER A 256 1.46 -27.58 -3.20
C SER A 256 1.85 -29.00 -3.60
N LEU A 257 2.96 -29.51 -3.05
CA LEU A 257 3.41 -30.89 -3.32
C LEU A 257 2.44 -31.94 -2.77
N VAL A 258 1.75 -31.65 -1.67
CA VAL A 258 0.90 -32.62 -0.97
C VAL A 258 -0.49 -32.66 -1.60
N THR A 259 -1.18 -31.53 -1.63
CA THR A 259 -2.60 -31.46 -2.05
C THR A 259 -2.78 -31.06 -3.51
N GLN A 260 -1.71 -30.72 -4.23
CA GLN A 260 -1.75 -30.21 -5.61
C GLN A 260 -2.60 -28.94 -5.82
N GLN A 261 -3.02 -28.28 -4.74
CA GLN A 261 -3.74 -27.01 -4.77
C GLN A 261 -2.81 -25.83 -5.06
N PRO A 262 -3.30 -24.75 -5.69
CA PRO A 262 -2.54 -23.51 -5.85
C PRO A 262 -1.98 -22.99 -4.52
N LEU A 263 -0.74 -22.53 -4.50
CA LEU A 263 -0.18 -21.88 -3.30
C LEU A 263 -0.95 -20.62 -2.92
N GLY A 264 -0.83 -20.19 -1.65
CA GLY A 264 -1.47 -18.98 -1.13
C GLY A 264 -0.54 -17.77 -1.10
N GLY A 265 -1.13 -16.58 -1.27
CA GLY A 265 -0.43 -15.31 -1.03
C GLY A 265 0.33 -14.75 -2.24
N LYS A 266 0.36 -13.41 -2.34
CA LYS A 266 0.93 -12.67 -3.48
C LYS A 266 2.41 -12.99 -3.75
N ALA A 267 3.21 -13.19 -2.71
CA ALA A 267 4.65 -13.44 -2.83
C ALA A 267 4.97 -14.75 -3.57
N GLN A 268 4.08 -15.74 -3.51
CA GLN A 268 4.24 -17.04 -4.16
C GLN A 268 3.44 -17.13 -5.47
N PHE A 269 3.01 -15.98 -6.01
CA PHE A 269 2.02 -15.92 -7.08
C PHE A 269 0.77 -16.75 -6.74
N GLY A 270 0.33 -16.72 -5.49
CA GLY A 270 -0.72 -17.61 -4.97
C GLY A 270 -2.13 -17.30 -5.49
N GLY A 271 -3.03 -18.28 -5.40
CA GLY A 271 -4.45 -18.15 -5.71
C GLY A 271 -5.25 -17.51 -4.58
N GLN A 272 -6.45 -17.07 -4.93
CA GLN A 272 -7.43 -16.62 -3.95
C GLN A 272 -8.12 -17.86 -3.36
N ARG A 273 -8.29 -17.87 -2.04
CA ARG A 273 -9.06 -18.93 -1.37
C ARG A 273 -10.54 -18.78 -1.75
N PHE A 274 -11.08 -19.80 -2.38
CA PHE A 274 -12.52 -20.01 -2.50
C PHE A 274 -12.97 -20.79 -1.26
N GLY A 275 -13.73 -20.14 -0.38
CA GLY A 275 -14.09 -20.68 0.92
C GLY A 275 -15.46 -21.39 0.90
N GLU A 276 -15.80 -21.93 2.06
CA GLU A 276 -17.03 -22.68 2.28
C GLU A 276 -18.29 -21.81 2.10
N MET A 277 -18.27 -20.56 2.57
CA MET A 277 -19.40 -19.66 2.40
C MET A 277 -19.63 -19.28 0.94
N GLU A 278 -18.57 -19.20 0.13
CA GLU A 278 -18.70 -18.98 -1.31
C GLU A 278 -19.25 -20.21 -2.05
N VAL A 279 -18.91 -21.43 -1.59
CA VAL A 279 -19.50 -22.68 -2.07
C VAL A 279 -21.01 -22.69 -1.82
N TRP A 280 -21.45 -22.44 -0.58
CA TRP A 280 -22.87 -22.38 -0.24
C TRP A 280 -23.64 -21.35 -1.06
N ALA A 281 -23.01 -20.21 -1.36
CA ALA A 281 -23.61 -19.21 -2.21
C ALA A 281 -23.87 -19.77 -3.63
N LEU A 282 -22.90 -20.47 -4.25
CA LEU A 282 -23.09 -21.08 -5.57
C LEU A 282 -24.10 -22.24 -5.56
N GLU A 283 -24.13 -23.04 -4.50
CA GLU A 283 -25.12 -24.10 -4.30
C GLU A 283 -26.55 -23.52 -4.22
N ALA A 284 -26.73 -22.41 -3.50
CA ALA A 284 -28.03 -21.72 -3.40
C ALA A 284 -28.51 -21.18 -4.75
N TYR A 285 -27.59 -20.80 -5.64
CA TYR A 285 -27.92 -20.44 -7.03
C TYR A 285 -28.17 -21.65 -7.94
N GLY A 286 -27.85 -22.88 -7.51
CA GLY A 286 -27.91 -24.08 -8.34
C GLY A 286 -26.82 -24.12 -9.43
N ALA A 287 -25.70 -23.41 -9.24
CA ALA A 287 -24.63 -23.28 -10.23
C ALA A 287 -23.68 -24.50 -10.23
N ALA A 288 -24.23 -25.68 -10.48
CA ALA A 288 -23.51 -26.97 -10.37
C ALA A 288 -22.24 -27.04 -11.25
N TYR A 289 -22.33 -26.65 -12.52
CA TYR A 289 -21.19 -26.67 -13.45
C TYR A 289 -20.06 -25.71 -13.04
N THR A 290 -20.41 -24.51 -12.58
CA THR A 290 -19.44 -23.51 -12.10
C THR A 290 -18.74 -24.00 -10.85
N LEU A 291 -19.50 -24.60 -9.92
CA LEU A 291 -18.95 -25.16 -8.70
C LEU A 291 -18.02 -26.36 -9.00
N GLN A 292 -18.45 -27.26 -9.88
CA GLN A 292 -17.64 -28.41 -10.31
C GLN A 292 -16.32 -27.95 -10.94
N GLU A 293 -16.35 -26.96 -11.83
CA GLU A 293 -15.14 -26.39 -12.44
C GLU A 293 -14.18 -25.77 -11.41
N LEU A 294 -14.70 -25.00 -10.45
CA LEU A 294 -13.90 -24.33 -9.41
C LEU A 294 -13.24 -25.33 -8.45
N LEU A 295 -13.97 -26.37 -8.04
CA LEU A 295 -13.49 -27.33 -7.05
C LEU A 295 -12.57 -28.41 -7.62
N THR A 296 -12.65 -28.70 -8.93
CA THR A 296 -11.86 -29.77 -9.56
C THR A 296 -10.76 -29.18 -10.44
N VAL A 297 -11.08 -28.88 -11.70
CA VAL A 297 -10.18 -28.54 -12.78
C VAL A 297 -9.39 -27.25 -12.53
N LYS A 298 -9.96 -26.27 -11.83
CA LYS A 298 -9.25 -25.02 -11.45
C LYS A 298 -8.43 -25.15 -10.16
N SER A 299 -8.60 -26.23 -9.40
CA SER A 299 -7.96 -26.45 -8.11
C SER A 299 -6.90 -27.55 -8.18
N ASP A 300 -7.26 -28.78 -7.85
CA ASP A 300 -6.36 -29.88 -7.51
C ASP A 300 -6.51 -31.12 -8.42
N ASP A 301 -7.36 -31.08 -9.44
CA ASP A 301 -7.33 -32.09 -10.50
C ASP A 301 -6.16 -31.81 -11.47
N VAL A 302 -5.05 -32.53 -11.25
CA VAL A 302 -3.80 -32.37 -12.02
C VAL A 302 -4.02 -32.65 -13.51
N HIS A 303 -4.81 -33.67 -13.85
CA HIS A 303 -5.04 -34.07 -15.24
C HIS A 303 -6.05 -33.15 -15.92
N GLY A 304 -7.18 -32.90 -15.25
CA GLY A 304 -8.22 -32.01 -15.77
C GLY A 304 -7.70 -30.60 -16.03
N ARG A 305 -6.82 -30.07 -15.16
CA ARG A 305 -6.24 -28.74 -15.33
C ARG A 305 -5.39 -28.61 -16.60
N ASN A 306 -4.57 -29.61 -16.92
CA ASN A 306 -3.76 -29.58 -18.14
C ASN A 306 -4.64 -29.69 -19.38
N LYS A 307 -5.63 -30.58 -19.35
CA LYS A 307 -6.61 -30.76 -20.44
C LYS A 307 -7.43 -29.50 -20.70
N ILE A 308 -7.91 -28.81 -19.66
CA ILE A 308 -8.71 -27.59 -19.87
C ILE A 308 -7.85 -26.48 -20.44
N TYR A 309 -6.59 -26.36 -20.00
CA TYR A 309 -5.68 -25.37 -20.53
C TYR A 309 -5.41 -25.60 -22.01
N GLU A 310 -5.10 -26.84 -22.38
CA GLU A 310 -4.90 -27.24 -23.77
C GLU A 310 -6.17 -27.02 -24.61
N SER A 311 -7.34 -27.33 -24.06
CA SER A 311 -8.63 -27.14 -24.73
C SER A 311 -8.91 -25.66 -24.99
N ILE A 312 -8.69 -24.79 -23.98
CA ILE A 312 -8.84 -23.33 -24.12
C ILE A 312 -7.89 -22.79 -25.19
N VAL A 313 -6.63 -23.23 -25.21
CA VAL A 313 -5.64 -22.82 -26.22
C VAL A 313 -6.07 -23.28 -27.62
N LYS A 314 -6.68 -24.46 -27.75
CA LYS A 314 -7.20 -25.02 -29.00
C LYS A 314 -8.59 -24.48 -29.39
N GLY A 315 -9.18 -23.57 -28.61
CA GLY A 315 -10.53 -23.04 -28.85
C GLY A 315 -11.66 -24.05 -28.65
N ARG A 316 -11.39 -25.15 -27.92
CA ARG A 316 -12.40 -26.15 -27.53
C ARG A 316 -12.81 -25.90 -26.08
N HIS A 317 -14.11 -25.98 -25.79
CA HIS A 317 -14.66 -25.73 -24.45
C HIS A 317 -15.25 -27.01 -23.83
N GLN A 318 -14.45 -28.07 -23.78
CA GLN A 318 -14.85 -29.35 -23.18
C GLN A 318 -14.25 -29.47 -21.78
N LEU A 319 -15.08 -29.86 -20.81
CA LEU A 319 -14.69 -30.05 -19.41
C LEU A 319 -14.84 -31.53 -19.05
N GLU A 320 -13.74 -32.16 -18.68
CA GLU A 320 -13.69 -33.54 -18.19
C GLU A 320 -13.14 -33.50 -16.76
N PRO A 321 -14.02 -33.47 -15.73
CA PRO A 321 -13.59 -33.36 -14.36
C PRO A 321 -13.19 -34.74 -13.81
N GLY A 322 -12.00 -34.82 -13.22
CA GLY A 322 -11.52 -35.98 -12.49
C GLY A 322 -11.83 -35.91 -10.99
N ILE A 323 -11.30 -36.89 -10.26
CA ILE A 323 -11.36 -36.91 -8.79
C ILE A 323 -10.28 -35.97 -8.24
N PRO A 324 -10.64 -35.01 -7.36
CA PRO A 324 -9.70 -34.13 -6.66
C PRO A 324 -8.56 -34.88 -5.96
N GLU A 325 -7.33 -34.37 -6.05
CA GLU A 325 -6.19 -34.99 -5.37
C GLU A 325 -6.32 -34.91 -3.85
N SER A 326 -6.93 -33.85 -3.31
CA SER A 326 -7.19 -33.72 -1.86
C SER A 326 -8.06 -34.87 -1.33
N PHE A 327 -8.99 -35.38 -2.14
CA PHE A 327 -9.83 -36.52 -1.75
C PHE A 327 -9.03 -37.83 -1.72
N LYS A 328 -8.08 -38.03 -2.64
CA LYS A 328 -7.16 -39.18 -2.61
C LYS A 328 -6.22 -39.13 -1.41
N VAL A 329 -5.74 -37.94 -1.05
CA VAL A 329 -4.94 -37.72 0.16
C VAL A 329 -5.75 -38.10 1.39
N LEU A 330 -7.01 -37.65 1.50
CA LEU A 330 -7.91 -38.02 2.60
C LEU A 330 -8.11 -39.55 2.71
N ILE A 331 -8.35 -40.24 1.60
CA ILE A 331 -8.48 -41.71 1.59
C ILE A 331 -7.19 -42.36 2.10
N SER A 332 -6.03 -41.87 1.67
CA SER A 332 -4.73 -42.39 2.09
C SER A 332 -4.47 -42.16 3.59
N GLU A 333 -4.85 -40.99 4.12
CA GLU A 333 -4.78 -40.68 5.54
C GLU A 333 -5.69 -41.60 6.37
N LEU A 334 -6.93 -41.84 5.93
CA LEU A 334 -7.84 -42.75 6.62
C LEU A 334 -7.35 -44.21 6.58
N LYS A 335 -6.79 -44.66 5.45
CA LYS A 335 -6.15 -45.99 5.33
C LYS A 335 -4.95 -46.15 6.28
N SER A 336 -4.20 -45.08 6.52
CA SER A 336 -3.08 -45.10 7.47
C SER A 336 -3.52 -45.38 8.92
N LEU A 337 -4.79 -45.17 9.24
CA LEU A 337 -5.40 -45.50 10.53
C LEU A 337 -5.91 -46.95 10.60
N CYS A 338 -5.52 -47.80 9.65
CA CYS A 338 -6.00 -49.18 9.49
C CYS A 338 -7.51 -49.29 9.22
N LEU A 339 -8.12 -48.25 8.64
CA LEU A 339 -9.51 -48.29 8.17
C LEU A 339 -9.54 -48.78 6.72
N ASN A 340 -10.37 -49.78 6.42
CA ASN A 340 -10.58 -50.21 5.04
C ASN A 340 -11.58 -49.29 4.34
N ILE A 341 -11.12 -48.51 3.37
CA ILE A 341 -11.93 -47.59 2.58
C ILE A 341 -11.64 -47.83 1.10
N GLU A 342 -12.68 -48.16 0.35
CA GLU A 342 -12.62 -48.41 -1.09
C GLU A 342 -13.73 -47.64 -1.80
N LEU A 343 -13.44 -47.19 -3.02
CA LEU A 343 -14.44 -46.58 -3.88
C LEU A 343 -15.19 -47.71 -4.59
N LEU A 344 -16.43 -47.94 -4.16
CA LEU A 344 -17.30 -48.91 -4.81
C LEU A 344 -17.71 -48.36 -6.18
N GLN A 345 -17.48 -49.13 -7.24
CA GLN A 345 -18.18 -48.94 -8.48
C GLN A 345 -19.51 -49.67 -8.35
N ASN A 346 -20.63 -48.96 -8.44
CA ASN A 346 -21.92 -49.62 -8.59
C ASN A 346 -21.93 -50.28 -9.97
N SER A 347 -21.76 -51.59 -10.01
CA SER A 347 -22.11 -52.41 -11.16
C SER A 347 -23.64 -52.44 -11.27
N GLU A 348 -24.24 -51.49 -11.99
CA GLU A 348 -25.59 -51.67 -12.52
C GLU A 348 -25.49 -52.48 -13.80
N GLU A 349 -25.48 -53.81 -13.66
CA GLU A 349 -26.20 -54.75 -14.53
C GLU A 349 -26.54 -55.96 -13.64
N GLU A 350 -27.60 -55.83 -12.82
CA GLU A 350 -28.31 -57.01 -12.33
C GLU A 350 -28.95 -57.65 -13.58
N GLU A 351 -28.36 -58.76 -14.05
CA GLU A 351 -28.97 -59.63 -15.05
C GLU A 351 -30.35 -60.06 -14.54
N GLU A 352 -31.43 -59.51 -15.11
CA GLU A 352 -32.75 -60.10 -14.98
C GLU A 352 -32.69 -61.51 -15.58
N GLU A 353 -32.75 -62.55 -14.74
CA GLU A 353 -32.91 -63.94 -15.15
C GLU A 353 -34.21 -64.07 -15.98
N ILE A 354 -34.07 -64.12 -17.32
CA ILE A 354 -35.15 -64.52 -18.21
C ILE A 354 -35.34 -66.04 -18.06
N PRO A 355 -36.55 -66.55 -17.76
CA PRO A 355 -36.78 -67.99 -17.66
C PRO A 355 -36.53 -68.68 -19.00
N GLU A 356 -35.76 -69.77 -18.95
CA GLU A 356 -35.45 -70.64 -20.09
C GLU A 356 -36.71 -71.10 -20.82
N GLY A 357 -36.81 -70.79 -22.13
CA GLY A 357 -37.72 -71.49 -23.03
C GLY A 357 -38.35 -70.64 -24.14
N MET A 358 -37.59 -70.34 -25.20
CA MET A 358 -38.08 -70.44 -26.59
C MET A 358 -36.94 -70.26 -27.60
N GLU A 359 -37.11 -70.93 -28.73
CA GLU A 359 -36.09 -71.45 -29.64
C GLU A 359 -35.30 -70.43 -30.47
N SER A 360 -34.13 -70.91 -30.88
CA SER A 360 -33.11 -70.35 -31.78
C SER A 360 -33.59 -69.92 -33.18
N SER A 361 -32.99 -68.83 -33.71
CA SER A 361 -32.24 -68.82 -35.00
C SER A 361 -31.62 -67.43 -35.31
N PRO A 362 -30.57 -67.35 -36.16
CA PRO A 362 -29.42 -66.46 -35.95
C PRO A 362 -29.33 -65.26 -36.91
N ALA A 363 -28.66 -64.17 -36.51
CA ALA A 363 -27.92 -63.31 -37.44
C ALA A 363 -26.85 -62.43 -36.76
N SER A 364 -25.77 -62.22 -37.53
CA SER A 364 -24.77 -61.13 -37.51
C SER A 364 -23.57 -61.18 -36.55
N GLU A 365 -22.50 -61.80 -37.07
CA GLU A 365 -21.14 -61.25 -37.26
C GLU A 365 -20.36 -60.67 -36.06
N GLU A 366 -19.43 -61.48 -35.56
CA GLU A 366 -18.25 -61.07 -34.79
C GLU A 366 -17.26 -60.27 -35.67
N VAL A 367 -16.89 -59.06 -35.23
CA VAL A 367 -15.66 -58.38 -35.67
C VAL A 367 -14.76 -58.20 -34.45
N THR A 368 -13.75 -59.05 -34.38
CA THR A 368 -12.65 -59.01 -33.41
C THR A 368 -11.78 -57.77 -33.58
N GLY A 369 -11.64 -56.96 -32.53
CA GLY A 369 -10.83 -55.73 -32.50
C GLY A 369 -9.58 -55.82 -31.62
N ASN A 370 -8.70 -56.80 -31.85
CA ASN A 370 -7.37 -56.85 -31.20
C ASN A 370 -6.24 -56.69 -32.23
N LYS A 371 -6.08 -55.47 -32.77
CA LYS A 371 -4.92 -55.08 -33.61
C LYS A 371 -4.49 -53.60 -33.51
N ALA A 372 -5.07 -52.81 -32.59
CA ALA A 372 -4.76 -51.37 -32.47
C ALA A 372 -3.62 -51.05 -31.48
N GLU A 373 -3.35 -51.90 -30.49
CA GLU A 373 -2.42 -51.57 -29.39
C GLU A 373 -0.94 -51.75 -29.75
N GLU A 374 -0.59 -52.58 -30.73
CA GLU A 374 0.83 -52.81 -31.11
C GLU A 374 1.42 -51.78 -32.09
N LYS A 375 0.60 -50.91 -32.71
CA LYS A 375 1.11 -49.90 -33.65
C LYS A 375 1.46 -48.56 -33.01
N ILE A 376 0.93 -48.26 -31.82
CA ILE A 376 1.15 -46.96 -31.17
C ILE A 376 2.47 -46.95 -30.38
N SER A 377 2.87 -48.09 -29.81
CA SER A 377 4.13 -48.20 -29.05
C SER A 377 5.40 -48.02 -29.90
N LYS A 378 5.32 -48.28 -31.22
CA LYS A 378 6.44 -48.10 -32.16
C LYS A 378 6.60 -46.68 -32.69
N ALA A 379 5.53 -45.88 -32.73
CA ALA A 379 5.59 -44.50 -33.23
C ALA A 379 6.20 -43.54 -32.21
N VAL A 380 6.03 -43.80 -30.91
CA VAL A 380 6.52 -42.92 -29.83
C VAL A 380 8.03 -43.05 -29.60
N SER A 381 8.66 -44.16 -30.04
CA SER A 381 10.11 -44.37 -29.87
C SER A 381 10.97 -43.69 -30.94
N GLU A 382 10.40 -43.22 -32.06
CA GLU A 382 11.17 -42.65 -33.18
C GLU A 382 11.19 -41.11 -33.21
N GLU A 383 10.33 -40.41 -32.44
CA GLU A 383 10.26 -38.93 -32.44
C GLU A 383 11.02 -38.24 -31.28
N SER A 384 11.76 -38.99 -30.43
CA SER A 384 12.47 -38.42 -29.27
C SER A 384 13.94 -38.05 -29.52
N ASN A 385 14.40 -38.04 -30.78
CA ASN A 385 15.77 -37.67 -31.17
C ASN A 385 15.77 -36.52 -32.18
N GLU A 386 15.28 -35.34 -31.80
CA GLU A 386 15.61 -34.09 -32.48
C GLU A 386 16.06 -33.01 -31.46
N GLU A 387 17.01 -32.21 -31.91
CA GLU A 387 18.02 -31.46 -31.16
C GLU A 387 17.45 -30.35 -30.27
N ILE A 388 17.93 -30.27 -29.02
CA ILE A 388 17.75 -29.10 -28.17
C ILE A 388 18.91 -28.14 -28.45
N ASP A 389 18.64 -27.12 -29.26
CA ASP A 389 19.55 -26.03 -29.54
C ASP A 389 19.66 -25.12 -28.29
N THR A 390 20.86 -25.06 -27.72
CA THR A 390 21.17 -24.29 -26.51
C THR A 390 21.32 -22.81 -26.86
N ALA A 391 20.31 -22.00 -26.56
CA ALA A 391 20.44 -20.54 -26.58
C ALA A 391 21.16 -20.06 -25.31
N GLU A 392 22.43 -19.69 -25.47
CA GLU A 392 23.21 -18.92 -24.49
C GLU A 392 22.56 -17.56 -24.24
N VAL A 393 22.06 -17.34 -23.02
CA VAL A 393 21.78 -16.00 -22.51
C VAL A 393 23.02 -15.55 -21.75
N THR A 394 23.79 -14.65 -22.37
CA THR A 394 24.90 -13.95 -21.73
C THR A 394 24.40 -12.77 -20.87
N ALA A 395 25.22 -12.42 -19.88
CA ALA A 395 24.93 -11.62 -18.67
C ALA A 395 24.41 -10.19 -18.88
#